data_AF-A0A6G3RWU1-F1
#
_entry.id   AF-A0A6G3RWU1-F1
#
_cell.length_a   1.000
_cell.length_b   1.000
_cell.length_c   1.000
_cell.angle_alpha   90.00
_cell.angle_beta   90.00
_cell.angle_gamma   90.00
#
_symmetry.space_group_name_H-M   'P 1'
#
loop_
_entity.id
_entity.type
_entity.pdbx_description
1 polymer ?
#
loop_
_entity_poly.entity_id
_entity_poly.type
_entity_poly.pdbx_seq_one_letter_code
_entity_poly.pdbx_strand_id
1 'polypeptide(L)'
;MTAGRARTDNGAERVDLMAIVHPTGTQPDPHLPPEQRQLTQLCARGPRPVADLASDSGLPLGVVRVLLGDLVAHGLVRITPPAATTGHQSRPAADLLREVIHGLRAL
;
A
#
# COMPACT_ATOMS: atom_id res chain seq x y z
N MET A 1 -30.76 2.06 16.00
CA MET A 1 -31.01 1.61 14.61
C MET A 1 -30.58 2.70 13.64
N THR A 2 -29.46 2.52 12.94
CA THR A 2 -29.25 2.96 11.55
C THR A 2 -28.20 2.01 10.97
N ALA A 3 -28.67 0.83 10.62
CA ALA A 3 -27.95 -0.08 9.77
C ALA A 3 -27.96 0.47 8.34
N GLY A 4 -26.81 0.44 7.69
CA GLY A 4 -26.71 0.45 6.24
C GLY A 4 -26.53 1.84 5.63
N ARG A 5 -25.28 2.25 5.44
CA ARG A 5 -24.75 2.90 4.21
C ARG A 5 -23.21 2.76 4.18
N ALA A 6 -22.73 1.56 3.86
CA ALA A 6 -21.34 1.35 3.45
C ALA A 6 -21.28 0.08 2.58
N ARG A 7 -22.01 0.12 1.45
CA ARG A 7 -21.93 -0.87 0.38
C ARG A 7 -21.65 -0.10 -0.89
N THR A 8 -20.39 0.23 -1.05
CA THR A 8 -19.80 0.79 -2.26
C THR A 8 -18.71 -0.18 -2.63
N ASP A 9 -19.07 -1.06 -3.56
CA ASP A 9 -18.20 -2.09 -4.11
C ASP A 9 -17.33 -1.49 -5.21
N ASN A 10 -16.55 -0.47 -4.84
CA ASN A 10 -15.38 -0.04 -5.61
C ASN A 10 -14.18 -0.36 -4.73
N GLY A 11 -13.22 -1.16 -5.23
CA GLY A 11 -12.02 -1.53 -4.48
C GLY A 11 -11.27 -0.33 -3.87
N ALA A 12 -11.42 0.86 -4.46
CA ALA A 12 -10.89 2.13 -3.95
C ALA A 12 -11.55 2.61 -2.64
N GLU A 13 -12.85 2.38 -2.42
CA GLU A 13 -13.54 2.90 -1.22
C GLU A 13 -13.29 2.04 0.04
N ARG A 14 -12.80 0.82 -0.13
CA ARG A 14 -12.37 -0.07 0.97
C ARG A 14 -10.95 0.20 1.48
N VAL A 15 -10.20 1.12 0.87
CA VAL A 15 -8.86 1.42 1.34
C VAL A 15 -8.97 2.23 2.65
N ASP A 16 -8.69 1.55 3.77
CA ASP A 16 -8.66 2.13 5.10
C ASP A 16 -7.71 3.35 5.12
N LEU A 17 -8.11 4.42 5.81
CA LEU A 17 -7.32 5.63 5.93
C LEU A 17 -5.95 5.37 6.60
N MET A 18 -5.91 4.38 7.50
CA MET A 18 -4.71 3.93 8.20
C MET A 18 -4.00 2.76 7.49
N ALA A 19 -4.49 2.32 6.34
CA ALA A 19 -3.76 1.36 5.53
C ALA A 19 -2.42 1.93 5.10
N ILE A 20 -1.38 1.11 5.13
CA ILE A 20 -0.02 1.50 4.77
C ILE A 20 0.22 1.22 3.30
N VAL A 21 0.59 2.27 2.56
CA VAL A 21 1.02 2.20 1.16
C VAL A 21 2.53 2.02 1.15
N HIS A 22 3.02 1.02 0.42
CA HIS A 22 4.45 0.76 0.25
C HIS A 22 4.82 0.90 -1.23
N PRO A 23 5.91 1.59 -1.58
CA PRO A 23 6.44 1.56 -2.93
C PRO A 23 6.98 0.17 -3.27
N THR A 24 6.81 -0.27 -4.51
CA THR A 24 7.35 -1.56 -4.99
C THR A 24 8.74 -1.45 -5.58
N GLY A 25 9.20 -0.23 -5.88
CA GLY A 25 10.45 0.01 -6.61
C GLY A 25 10.31 -0.13 -8.13
N THR A 26 9.13 -0.47 -8.63
CA THR A 26 8.82 -0.48 -10.07
C THR A 26 8.95 0.92 -10.64
N GLN A 27 9.60 1.05 -11.81
CA GLN A 27 9.76 2.34 -12.47
C GLN A 27 8.41 2.81 -13.06
N PRO A 28 7.94 4.03 -12.73
CA PRO A 28 6.73 4.58 -13.31
C PRO A 28 6.87 4.86 -14.81
N ASP A 29 5.77 4.73 -15.56
CA ASP A 29 5.70 5.12 -16.97
C ASP A 29 5.93 6.65 -17.09
N PRO A 30 6.83 7.12 -17.98
CA PRO A 30 7.03 8.56 -18.21
C PRO A 30 5.76 9.32 -18.61
N HIS A 31 4.76 8.63 -19.17
CA HIS A 31 3.48 9.20 -19.64
C HIS A 31 2.36 9.19 -18.58
N LEU A 32 2.66 8.87 -17.32
CA LEU A 32 1.69 8.97 -16.24
C LEU A 32 1.08 10.39 -16.14
N PRO A 33 -0.24 10.49 -15.91
CA PRO A 33 -0.92 11.75 -15.57
C PRO A 33 -0.21 12.49 -14.42
N PRO A 34 -0.25 13.82 -14.40
CA PRO A 34 0.49 14.62 -13.42
C PRO A 34 0.12 14.27 -11.97
N GLU A 35 -1.15 13.98 -11.69
CA GLU A 35 -1.64 13.61 -10.37
C GLU A 35 -1.09 12.25 -9.92
N GLN A 36 -1.07 11.27 -10.84
CA GLN A 36 -0.48 9.97 -10.56
C GLN A 36 1.04 10.08 -10.33
N ARG A 37 1.75 10.87 -11.14
CA ARG A 37 3.19 11.12 -10.94
C ARG A 37 3.49 11.76 -9.59
N GLN A 38 2.71 12.76 -9.20
CA GLN A 38 2.85 13.42 -7.89
C GLN A 38 2.64 12.40 -6.76
N LEU A 39 1.59 11.58 -6.84
CA LEU A 39 1.30 10.59 -5.82
C LEU A 39 2.37 9.49 -5.76
N THR A 40 2.88 9.02 -6.90
CA THR A 40 4.00 8.07 -6.96
C THR A 40 5.26 8.65 -6.31
N GLN A 41 5.58 9.92 -6.56
CA GLN A 41 6.71 10.60 -5.92
C GLN A 41 6.56 10.69 -4.40
N LEU A 42 5.34 10.92 -3.90
CA LEU A 42 5.06 10.91 -2.47
C LEU A 42 5.22 9.51 -1.86
N CYS A 43 4.76 8.46 -2.56
CA CYS A 43 4.93 7.06 -2.16
C CYS A 43 6.40 6.60 -2.18
N ALA A 44 7.21 7.13 -3.10
CA ALA A 44 8.63 6.79 -3.22
C ALA A 44 9.47 7.18 -1.99
N ARG A 45 8.96 8.06 -1.13
CA ARG A 45 9.61 8.48 0.12
C ARG A 45 9.60 7.40 1.21
N GLY A 46 8.79 6.36 1.06
CA GLY A 46 8.73 5.22 1.97
C GLY A 46 7.30 4.83 2.38
N PRO A 47 7.16 3.75 3.17
CA PRO A 47 5.86 3.26 3.62
C PRO A 47 5.13 4.28 4.51
N ARG A 48 3.88 4.62 4.17
CA ARG A 48 3.10 5.62 4.91
C ARG A 48 1.59 5.42 4.77
N PRO A 49 0.78 5.92 5.71
CA PRO A 49 -0.67 5.74 5.66
C PRO A 49 -1.31 6.55 4.53
N VAL A 50 -2.50 6.12 4.10
CA VAL A 50 -3.30 6.82 3.09
C VAL A 50 -3.68 8.23 3.55
N ALA A 51 -3.94 8.41 4.85
CA ALA A 51 -4.20 9.71 5.47
C ALA A 51 -3.12 10.75 5.15
N ASP A 52 -1.86 10.33 5.28
CA ASP A 52 -0.71 11.20 5.06
C ASP A 52 -0.54 11.53 3.58
N LEU A 53 -0.77 10.55 2.70
CA LEU A 53 -0.74 10.78 1.25
C LEU A 53 -1.83 11.78 0.82
N ALA A 54 -3.02 11.69 1.40
CA ALA A 54 -4.10 12.66 1.12
C ALA A 54 -3.75 14.06 1.62
N SER A 55 -3.21 14.15 2.83
CA SER A 55 -2.79 15.42 3.43
C SER A 55 -1.67 16.10 2.63
N ASP A 56 -0.64 15.33 2.24
CA ASP A 56 0.50 15.85 1.49
C ASP A 56 0.20 16.17 0.02
N SER A 57 -0.71 15.41 -0.61
CA SER A 57 -1.10 15.68 -1.99
C SER A 57 -2.06 16.86 -2.14
N GLY A 58 -2.76 17.23 -1.05
CA GLY A 58 -3.83 18.23 -1.09
C GLY A 58 -5.07 17.78 -1.88
N LEU A 59 -5.15 16.50 -2.24
CA LEU A 59 -6.24 15.94 -3.03
C LEU A 59 -7.36 15.40 -2.12
N PRO A 60 -8.63 15.45 -2.54
CA PRO A 60 -9.71 14.80 -1.81
C PRO A 60 -9.44 13.30 -1.63
N LEU A 61 -9.78 12.75 -0.45
CA LEU A 61 -9.52 11.34 -0.12
C LEU A 61 -10.07 10.35 -1.17
N GLY A 62 -11.24 10.63 -1.74
CA GLY A 62 -11.82 9.80 -2.81
C GLY A 62 -10.94 9.76 -4.06
N VAL A 63 -10.33 10.89 -4.43
CA VAL A 63 -9.40 10.98 -5.57
C VAL A 63 -8.13 10.18 -5.27
N VAL A 64 -7.54 10.37 -4.09
CA VAL A 64 -6.34 9.63 -3.67
C VAL A 64 -6.57 8.12 -3.71
N ARG A 65 -7.73 7.66 -3.23
CA ARG A 65 -8.12 6.24 -3.26
C ARG A 65 -8.23 5.67 -4.67
N VAL A 66 -8.81 6.43 -5.61
CA VAL A 66 -8.89 6.05 -7.03
C VAL A 66 -7.48 5.94 -7.62
N LEU A 67 -6.67 6.98 -7.45
CA LEU A 67 -5.29 7.00 -7.95
C LEU A 67 -4.45 5.87 -7.35
N LEU A 68 -4.60 5.57 -6.05
CA LEU A 68 -3.95 4.42 -5.42
C LEU A 68 -4.40 3.10 -6.04
N GLY A 69 -5.68 2.95 -6.42
CA GLY A 69 -6.18 1.81 -7.17
C GLY A 69 -5.46 1.62 -8.50
N ASP A 70 -5.27 2.71 -9.25
CA ASP A 70 -4.52 2.69 -10.52
C ASP A 70 -3.05 2.31 -10.29
N LEU A 71 -2.40 2.93 -9.30
CA LEU A 71 -1.00 2.62 -8.97
C LEU A 71 -0.80 1.16 -8.53
N VAL A 72 -1.78 0.57 -7.83
CA VAL A 72 -1.79 -0.86 -7.50
C VAL A 72 -1.95 -1.71 -8.76
N ALA A 73 -2.86 -1.34 -9.66
CA ALA A 73 -3.06 -2.04 -10.93
C ALA A 73 -1.80 -2.01 -11.82
N HIS A 74 -1.03 -0.92 -11.77
CA HIS A 74 0.27 -0.79 -12.44
C HIS A 74 1.43 -1.42 -11.65
N GLY A 75 1.20 -1.98 -10.47
CA GLY A 75 2.24 -2.61 -9.64
C GLY A 75 3.29 -1.62 -9.12
N LEU A 76 2.96 -0.33 -9.04
CA LEU A 76 3.84 0.75 -8.56
C LEU A 76 3.82 0.86 -7.02
N VAL A 77 2.70 0.45 -6.41
CA VAL A 77 2.54 0.41 -4.95
C VAL A 77 1.81 -0.85 -4.51
N ARG A 78 1.99 -1.23 -3.24
CA ARG A 78 1.18 -2.23 -2.55
C ARG A 78 0.56 -1.62 -1.30
N ILE A 79 -0.66 -2.02 -0.97
CA ILE A 79 -1.38 -1.52 0.20
C ILE A 79 -1.57 -2.66 1.19
N THR A 80 -1.23 -2.43 2.46
CA THR A 80 -1.45 -3.38 3.55
C THR A 80 -2.36 -2.77 4.60
N PRO A 81 -3.23 -3.56 5.26
CA PRO A 81 -4.05 -3.05 6.36
C PRO A 81 -3.18 -2.47 7.47
N PRO A 82 -3.72 -1.54 8.29
CA PRO A 82 -3.03 -1.08 9.49
C PRO A 82 -2.68 -2.28 10.36
N ALA A 83 -1.49 -2.26 10.97
CA ALA A 83 -1.10 -3.29 11.91
C ALA A 83 -2.12 -3.30 13.07
N ALA A 84 -2.83 -4.43 13.24
CA ALA A 84 -3.75 -4.59 14.36
C ALA A 84 -2.94 -4.54 15.66
N THR A 85 -3.21 -3.55 16.51
CA THR A 85 -2.55 -3.36 17.81
C THR A 85 -3.02 -4.36 18.88
N THR A 86 -3.88 -5.32 18.53
CA THR A 86 -4.31 -6.41 19.40
C THR A 86 -3.32 -7.57 19.33
N GLY A 87 -2.66 -7.83 20.46
CA GLY A 87 -1.53 -8.74 20.61
C GLY A 87 -1.72 -10.14 20.02
N HIS A 88 -0.58 -10.74 19.66
CA HIS A 88 -0.37 -12.10 19.12
C HIS A 88 -0.35 -12.25 17.59
N GLN A 89 0.34 -11.40 16.84
CA GLN A 89 0.85 -11.81 15.52
C GLN A 89 2.35 -11.57 15.41
N SER A 90 3.07 -12.43 16.13
CA SER A 90 4.38 -12.92 15.71
C SER A 90 4.24 -13.50 14.30
N ARG A 91 4.83 -12.86 13.29
CA ARG A 91 5.40 -13.60 12.16
C ARG A 91 6.90 -13.30 12.09
N PRO A 92 7.72 -13.95 12.91
CA PRO A 92 9.10 -14.20 12.54
C PRO A 92 9.02 -15.23 11.40
N ALA A 93 9.81 -15.24 10.33
CA ALA A 93 11.21 -14.93 10.17
C ALA A 93 11.52 -15.04 8.64
N ALA A 94 12.44 -14.34 7.99
CA ALA A 94 13.88 -14.23 8.26
C ALA A 94 14.64 -15.55 8.52
N ASP A 95 13.99 -16.63 8.97
CA ASP A 95 14.59 -17.95 9.24
C ASP A 95 14.35 -18.93 8.09
N LEU A 96 13.30 -18.76 7.29
CA LEU A 96 13.08 -19.62 6.12
C LEU A 96 14.12 -19.40 4.99
N LEU A 97 14.83 -18.26 5.01
CA LEU A 97 15.83 -17.92 3.98
C LEU A 97 17.28 -18.19 4.41
N ARG A 98 17.55 -18.51 5.69
CA ARG A 98 18.92 -18.84 6.14
C ARG A 98 19.19 -20.34 6.19
N GLU A 99 18.21 -21.17 6.48
CA GLU A 99 18.45 -22.62 6.56
C GLU A 99 18.62 -23.29 5.18
N VAL A 100 17.92 -22.79 4.15
CA VAL A 100 18.05 -23.31 2.78
C VAL A 100 19.42 -22.99 2.15
N ILE A 101 20.06 -21.88 2.54
CA ILE A 101 21.36 -21.49 1.96
C ILE A 101 22.52 -22.31 2.55
N HIS A 102 22.43 -22.80 3.79
CA HIS A 102 23.49 -23.66 4.36
C HIS A 102 23.26 -25.16 4.13
N GLY A 103 22.02 -25.61 3.92
CA GLY A 103 21.74 -27.01 3.55
C GLY A 103 22.28 -27.43 2.17
N LEU A 104 22.57 -26.48 1.27
CA LEU A 104 23.04 -26.74 -0.11
C LEU A 104 24.57 -26.61 -0.31
N ARG A 105 25.36 -26.49 0.76
CA ARG A 105 26.85 -26.48 0.67
C ARG A 105 27.54 -27.65 1.38
N ALA A 106 26.79 -28.59 1.93
CA ALA A 106 27.32 -29.77 2.62
C ALA A 106 27.14 -31.09 1.85
N LEU A 107 26.88 -31.02 0.53
CA LEU A 107 26.82 -32.17 -0.39
C LEU A 107 27.77 -31.93 -1.56
#